data_AF-A0A0M6XXX1-F1
#
_entry.id   AF-A0A0M6XXX1-F1
#
_cell.length_a   1.000
_cell.length_b   1.000
_cell.length_c   1.000
_cell.angle_alpha   90.00
_cell.angle_beta   90.00
_cell.angle_gamma   90.00
#
_symmetry.space_group_name_H-M   'P 1'
#
loop_
_entity.id
_entity.type
_entity.pdbx_description
1 polymer ?
#
loop_
_entity_poly.entity_id
_entity_poly.type
_entity_poly.pdbx_seq_one_letter_code
_entity_poly.pdbx_strand_id
1 'polypeptide(L)'
;MSKGVAVLEREVEAHSSKADELSDLIDKKRSDLVAIRGCQGQAMLDGEPYDSSAAVELTSELDVLESAFSEATRRLRTAQSELREQRTAEVHKRIRNLETEQLVAIARAETAARELLETFQAAHNLTEELREAMDRLGFRRGDISQDGLQERLSRRLTATLKPLLVRGWRRYGAIEFPEPRDCDVVDWVEDEKRIISAHVENCCAPDI
;
A
#
# COMPACT_ATOMS: atom_id res chain seq x y z
N MET A 1 -2.31 14.28 -2.40
CA MET A 1 -2.82 15.04 -1.24
C MET A 1 -4.01 15.86 -1.71
N SER A 2 -5.16 15.82 -1.02
CA SER A 2 -6.28 16.68 -1.43
C SER A 2 -5.91 18.16 -1.20
N LYS A 3 -6.53 19.05 -1.98
CA LYS A 3 -6.35 20.51 -1.80
C LYS A 3 -6.73 20.97 -0.40
N GLY A 4 -7.58 20.23 0.34
CA GLY A 4 -7.98 20.55 1.71
C GLY A 4 -6.88 20.34 2.74
N VAL A 5 -6.18 19.19 2.69
CA VAL A 5 -5.08 18.87 3.62
C VAL A 5 -3.94 19.89 3.49
N ALA A 6 -3.60 20.29 2.26
CA ALA A 6 -2.54 21.28 2.02
C ALA A 6 -2.90 22.70 2.51
N VAL A 7 -4.19 23.04 2.60
CA VAL A 7 -4.64 24.32 3.16
C VAL A 7 -4.54 24.27 4.68
N LEU A 8 -5.02 23.20 5.32
CA LEU A 8 -4.91 23.01 6.77
C LEU A 8 -3.47 22.94 7.26
N GLU A 9 -2.55 22.35 6.48
CA GLU A 9 -1.12 22.34 6.81
C GLU A 9 -0.54 23.75 6.91
N ARG A 10 -0.91 24.63 5.96
CA ARG A 10 -0.50 26.05 6.00
C ARG A 10 -1.14 26.81 7.16
N GLU A 11 -2.38 26.49 7.51
CA GLU A 11 -3.05 27.11 8.66
C GLU A 11 -2.41 26.70 9.99
N VAL A 12 -2.06 25.42 10.14
CA VAL A 12 -1.30 24.93 11.30
C VAL A 12 0.07 25.60 11.38
N GLU A 13 0.78 25.73 10.26
CA GLU A 13 2.08 26.39 10.21
C GLU A 13 1.98 27.88 10.58
N ALA A 14 0.98 28.59 10.03
CA ALA A 14 0.74 29.99 10.35
C ALA A 14 0.35 30.21 11.83
N HIS A 15 -0.48 29.34 12.40
CA HIS A 15 -0.84 29.42 13.82
C HIS A 15 0.32 29.07 14.75
N SER A 16 1.18 28.12 14.34
CA SER A 16 2.40 27.78 15.10
C SER A 16 3.37 28.96 15.13
N SER A 17 3.71 29.51 13.95
CA SER A 17 4.62 30.66 13.85
C SER A 17 4.13 31.84 14.68
N LYS A 18 2.82 32.12 14.66
CA LYS A 18 2.24 33.23 15.42
C LYS A 18 2.22 32.97 16.94
N ALA A 19 2.08 31.72 17.36
CA ALA A 19 2.20 31.36 18.78
C ALA A 19 3.65 31.50 19.26
N ASP A 20 4.62 31.08 18.44
CA ASP A 20 6.04 31.20 18.74
C ASP A 20 6.47 32.68 18.86
N GLU A 21 6.06 33.53 17.90
CA GLU A 21 6.31 34.99 17.95
C GLU A 21 5.73 35.65 19.21
N LEU A 22 4.52 35.26 19.62
CA LEU A 22 3.90 35.78 20.84
C LEU A 22 4.61 35.28 22.10
N SER A 23 5.09 34.03 22.11
CA SER A 23 5.87 33.48 23.22
C SER A 23 7.17 34.25 23.42
N ASP A 24 7.92 34.49 22.33
CA ASP A 24 9.18 35.25 22.37
C ASP A 24 8.97 36.68 22.87
N LEU A 25 7.87 37.32 22.44
CA LEU A 25 7.52 38.67 22.87
C LEU A 25 7.12 38.72 24.35
N ILE A 26 6.36 37.74 24.83
CA ILE A 26 5.98 37.60 26.25
C ILE A 26 7.24 37.43 27.10
N ASP A 27 8.17 36.56 26.70
CA ASP A 27 9.39 36.31 27.46
C ASP A 27 10.28 37.55 27.51
N LYS A 28 10.39 38.29 26.41
CA LYS A 28 11.08 39.59 26.37
C LYS A 28 10.45 40.59 27.34
N LYS A 29 9.12 40.76 27.28
CA LYS A 29 8.39 41.71 28.13
C LYS A 29 8.43 41.31 29.61
N ARG A 30 8.44 40.01 29.92
CA ARG A 30 8.66 39.51 31.29
C ARG A 30 10.06 39.87 31.79
N SER A 31 11.09 39.74 30.94
CA SER A 31 12.45 40.14 31.27
C SER A 31 12.54 41.65 31.55
N ASP A 32 11.94 42.48 30.70
CA ASP A 32 11.88 43.93 30.89
C ASP A 32 11.17 44.32 32.20
N LEU A 33 10.05 43.66 32.53
CA LEU A 33 9.33 43.89 33.78
C LEU A 33 10.17 43.54 35.01
N VAL A 34 10.94 42.45 34.94
CA VAL A 34 11.87 42.06 36.03
C VAL A 34 12.96 43.11 36.20
N ALA A 35 13.52 43.65 35.11
CA ALA A 35 14.51 44.72 35.17
C ALA A 35 13.95 45.99 35.81
N ILE A 36 12.74 46.42 35.39
CA ILE A 36 12.04 47.59 35.94
C ILE A 36 11.77 47.41 37.45
N ARG A 37 11.29 46.23 37.86
CA ARG A 37 11.09 45.89 39.29
C ARG A 37 12.41 45.84 40.07
N GLY A 38 13.51 45.45 39.43
CA GLY A 38 14.85 45.55 40.01
C GLY A 38 15.26 46.99 40.31
N CYS A 39 15.04 47.91 39.37
CA CYS A 39 15.28 49.34 39.56
C CYS A 39 14.39 49.94 40.67
N GLN A 40 13.13 49.50 40.77
CA GLN A 40 12.25 49.87 41.88
C GLN A 40 12.83 49.46 43.23
N GLY A 41 13.29 48.22 43.36
CA GLY A 41 13.90 47.72 44.59
C GLY A 41 15.14 48.52 45.00
N GLN A 42 15.96 48.92 44.03
CA GLN A 42 17.13 49.76 44.26
C GLN A 42 16.74 51.18 44.72
N ALA A 43 15.82 51.85 44.03
CA ALA A 43 15.33 53.18 44.43
C ALA A 43 14.72 53.17 45.85
N MET A 44 14.00 52.12 46.22
CA MET A 44 13.46 51.95 47.57
C MET A 44 14.55 51.80 48.65
N LEU A 45 15.66 51.13 48.33
CA LEU A 45 16.81 51.01 49.24
C LEU A 45 17.58 52.33 49.38
N ASP A 46 17.70 53.06 48.28
CA ASP A 46 18.43 54.34 48.22
C ASP A 46 17.58 55.53 48.73
N GLY A 47 16.28 55.33 48.97
CA GLY A 47 15.35 56.36 49.46
C GLY A 47 14.89 57.35 48.39
N GLU A 48 15.10 57.03 47.11
CA GLU A 48 14.74 57.85 45.96
C GLU A 48 13.28 57.61 45.52
N PRO A 49 12.58 58.64 45.00
CA PRO A 49 11.24 58.47 44.46
C PRO A 49 11.27 57.63 43.17
N TYR A 50 10.35 56.67 43.06
CA TYR A 50 10.22 55.77 41.91
C TYR A 50 8.84 55.91 41.25
N ASP A 51 8.81 56.05 39.93
CA ASP A 51 7.57 56.06 39.15
C ASP A 51 7.18 54.63 38.72
N SER A 52 6.03 54.16 39.19
CA SER A 52 5.52 52.82 38.88
C SER A 52 4.70 52.74 37.59
N SER A 53 4.44 53.88 36.92
CA SER A 53 3.64 53.97 35.69
C SER A 53 4.11 52.96 34.63
N ALA A 54 5.41 52.94 34.33
CA ALA A 54 6.02 52.04 33.35
C ALA A 54 5.82 50.55 33.70
N ALA A 55 5.87 50.19 34.99
CA ALA A 55 5.66 48.81 35.43
C ALA A 55 4.19 48.37 35.31
N VAL A 56 3.26 49.30 35.57
CA VAL A 56 1.82 49.06 35.44
C VAL A 56 1.45 48.90 33.96
N GLU A 57 1.94 49.78 33.10
CA GLU A 57 1.74 49.71 31.64
C GLU A 57 2.25 48.37 31.09
N LEU A 58 3.48 47.99 31.42
CA LEU A 58 4.06 46.74 30.93
C LEU A 58 3.33 45.49 31.44
N THR A 59 2.79 45.54 32.66
CA THR A 59 1.95 44.46 33.21
C THR A 59 0.64 44.35 32.43
N SER A 60 -0.01 45.47 32.12
CA SER A 60 -1.24 45.47 31.32
C SER A 60 -1.01 44.99 29.89
N GLU A 61 0.13 45.33 29.28
CA GLU A 61 0.53 44.82 27.97
C GLU A 61 0.75 43.30 28.02
N LEU A 62 1.39 42.78 29.07
CA LEU A 62 1.58 41.34 29.27
C LEU A 62 0.26 40.59 29.37
N ASP A 63 -0.72 41.11 30.12
CA ASP A 63 -2.05 40.47 30.23
C ASP A 63 -2.74 40.35 28.86
N VAL A 64 -2.63 41.39 28.02
CA VAL A 64 -3.16 41.38 26.65
C VAL A 64 -2.42 40.34 25.79
N LEU A 65 -1.09 40.28 25.89
CA LEU A 65 -0.28 39.33 25.13
C LEU A 65 -0.53 37.89 25.56
N GLU A 66 -0.67 37.61 26.85
CA GLU A 66 -0.98 36.28 27.37
C GLU A 66 -2.38 35.82 26.91
N SER A 67 -3.37 36.73 26.91
CA SER A 67 -4.68 36.46 26.34
C SER A 67 -4.60 36.13 24.84
N ALA A 68 -3.85 36.93 24.08
CA ALA A 68 -3.64 36.68 22.64
C ALA A 68 -2.92 35.34 22.38
N PHE A 69 -1.92 34.99 23.18
CA PHE A 69 -1.20 33.72 23.10
C PHE A 69 -2.11 32.51 23.40
N SER A 70 -3.00 32.64 24.39
CA SER A 70 -3.95 31.59 24.74
C SER A 70 -4.92 31.28 23.59
N GLU A 71 -5.41 32.32 22.90
CA GLU A 71 -6.29 32.18 21.74
C GLU A 71 -5.54 31.67 20.51
N ALA A 72 -4.29 32.09 20.29
CA ALA A 72 -3.43 31.54 19.23
C ALA A 72 -3.19 30.03 19.43
N THR A 73 -2.88 29.62 20.66
CA THR A 73 -2.69 28.21 21.04
C THR A 73 -3.97 27.39 20.86
N ARG A 74 -5.13 27.97 21.21
CA ARG A 74 -6.42 27.33 20.97
C ARG A 74 -6.65 27.07 19.48
N ARG A 75 -6.44 28.07 18.62
CA ARG A 75 -6.59 27.94 17.16
C ARG A 75 -5.65 26.91 16.57
N LEU A 76 -4.39 26.89 17.03
CA LEU A 76 -3.42 25.88 16.63
C LEU A 76 -3.91 24.46 16.95
N ARG A 77 -4.42 24.23 18.17
CA ARG A 77 -4.95 22.92 18.58
C ARG A 77 -6.15 22.50 17.72
N THR A 78 -7.06 23.41 17.43
CA THR A 78 -8.22 23.15 16.56
C THR A 78 -7.77 22.77 15.16
N ALA A 79 -6.91 23.57 14.52
CA ALA A 79 -6.40 23.30 13.18
C ALA A 79 -5.62 21.96 13.12
N GLN A 80 -4.83 21.64 14.15
CA GLN A 80 -4.13 20.36 14.24
C GLN A 80 -5.09 19.17 14.39
N SER A 81 -6.20 19.32 15.13
CA SER A 81 -7.23 18.27 15.25
C SER A 81 -7.90 18.02 13.91
N GLU A 82 -8.32 19.09 13.23
CA GLU A 82 -8.97 19.01 11.92
C GLU A 82 -8.05 18.38 10.87
N LEU A 83 -6.76 18.74 10.87
CA LEU A 83 -5.78 18.15 9.95
C LEU A 83 -5.61 16.63 10.19
N ARG A 84 -5.57 16.20 11.47
CA ARG A 84 -5.48 14.78 11.82
C ARG A 84 -6.74 14.02 11.41
N GLU A 85 -7.91 14.60 11.62
CA GLU A 85 -9.19 14.02 11.21
C GLU A 85 -9.26 13.88 9.69
N GLN A 86 -8.87 14.91 8.93
CA GLN A 86 -8.86 14.84 7.47
C GLN A 86 -7.87 13.79 6.95
N ARG A 87 -6.65 13.73 7.49
CA ARG A 87 -5.67 12.69 7.11
C ARG A 87 -6.20 11.29 7.41
N THR A 88 -6.83 11.10 8.57
CA THR A 88 -7.42 9.81 8.96
C THR A 88 -8.57 9.44 8.02
N ALA A 89 -9.43 10.38 7.67
CA ALA A 89 -10.52 10.17 6.72
C ALA A 89 -10.01 9.82 5.31
N GLU A 90 -8.95 10.48 4.82
CA GLU A 90 -8.31 10.14 3.55
C GLU A 90 -7.75 8.71 3.55
N VAL A 91 -7.07 8.32 4.64
CA VAL A 91 -6.53 6.96 4.79
C VAL A 91 -7.65 5.93 4.86
N HIS A 92 -8.70 6.16 5.65
CA HIS A 92 -9.88 5.27 5.70
C HIS A 92 -10.54 5.12 4.33
N LYS A 93 -10.70 6.22 3.58
CA LYS A 93 -11.22 6.18 2.21
C LYS A 93 -10.31 5.36 1.30
N ARG A 94 -8.99 5.54 1.40
CA ARG A 94 -8.03 4.78 0.60
C ARG A 94 -8.09 3.28 0.93
N ILE A 95 -8.20 2.92 2.21
CA ILE A 95 -8.33 1.53 2.65
C ILE A 95 -9.59 0.89 2.04
N ARG A 96 -10.75 1.55 2.13
CA ARG A 96 -12.00 1.03 1.54
C ARG A 96 -11.92 0.86 0.01
N ASN A 97 -11.27 1.80 -0.67
CA ASN A 97 -11.06 1.68 -2.11
C ASN A 97 -10.15 0.49 -2.44
N LEU A 98 -9.05 0.32 -1.71
CA LEU A 98 -8.14 -0.81 -1.88
C LEU A 98 -8.80 -2.15 -1.56
N GLU A 99 -9.63 -2.21 -0.51
CA GLU A 99 -10.44 -3.39 -0.17
C GLU A 99 -11.37 -3.75 -1.33
N THR A 100 -12.06 -2.76 -1.92
CA THR A 100 -12.94 -2.98 -3.06
C THR A 100 -12.16 -3.48 -4.28
N GLU A 101 -11.03 -2.85 -4.61
CA GLU A 101 -10.14 -3.27 -5.69
C GLU A 101 -9.60 -4.70 -5.46
N GLN A 102 -9.25 -5.03 -4.22
CA GLN A 102 -8.78 -6.36 -3.83
C GLN A 102 -9.87 -7.41 -4.00
N LEU A 103 -11.10 -7.14 -3.56
CA LEU A 103 -12.23 -8.07 -3.73
C LEU A 103 -12.55 -8.32 -5.20
N VAL A 104 -12.48 -7.28 -6.05
CA VAL A 104 -12.62 -7.43 -7.51
C VAL A 104 -11.51 -8.30 -8.09
N ALA A 105 -10.26 -8.10 -7.65
CA ALA A 105 -9.14 -8.94 -8.09
C ALA A 105 -9.31 -10.41 -7.66
N ILE A 106 -9.80 -10.66 -6.43
CA ILE A 106 -10.10 -12.01 -5.94
C ILE A 106 -11.21 -12.66 -6.76
N ALA A 107 -12.31 -11.95 -7.03
CA ALA A 107 -13.41 -12.49 -7.84
C ALA A 107 -12.96 -12.84 -9.28
N ARG A 108 -12.08 -12.03 -9.86
CA ARG A 108 -11.45 -12.33 -11.16
C ARG A 108 -10.55 -13.56 -11.08
N ALA A 109 -9.74 -13.69 -10.03
CA ALA A 109 -8.88 -14.85 -9.82
C ALA A 109 -9.72 -16.13 -9.65
N GLU A 110 -10.84 -16.07 -8.92
CA GLU A 110 -11.78 -17.18 -8.76
C GLU A 110 -12.40 -17.60 -10.11
N THR A 111 -12.81 -16.63 -10.92
CA THR A 111 -13.35 -16.88 -12.27
C THR A 111 -12.31 -17.58 -13.15
N ALA A 112 -11.09 -17.05 -13.20
CA ALA A 112 -10.00 -17.65 -13.96
C ALA A 112 -9.64 -19.05 -13.47
N ALA A 113 -9.72 -19.32 -12.16
CA ALA A 113 -9.49 -20.66 -11.61
C ALA A 113 -10.56 -21.67 -12.05
N ARG A 114 -11.83 -21.25 -12.16
CA ARG A 114 -12.91 -22.09 -12.70
C ARG A 114 -12.72 -22.35 -14.19
N GLU A 115 -12.42 -21.32 -14.97
CA GLU A 115 -12.13 -21.46 -16.41
C GLU A 115 -10.92 -22.40 -16.65
N LEU A 116 -9.89 -22.30 -15.81
CA LEU A 116 -8.74 -23.21 -15.86
C LEU A 116 -9.16 -24.66 -15.59
N LEU A 117 -10.01 -24.89 -14.59
CA LEU A 117 -10.53 -26.23 -14.27
C LEU A 117 -11.32 -26.81 -15.46
N GLU A 118 -12.24 -26.03 -16.02
CA GLU A 118 -13.08 -26.45 -17.16
C GLU A 118 -12.23 -26.78 -18.39
N THR A 119 -11.25 -25.93 -18.70
CA THR A 119 -10.35 -26.14 -19.85
C THR A 119 -9.42 -27.34 -19.65
N PHE A 120 -8.95 -27.59 -18.42
CA PHE A 120 -8.17 -28.78 -18.11
C PHE A 120 -9.00 -30.05 -18.22
N GLN A 121 -10.25 -30.04 -17.75
CA GLN A 121 -11.17 -31.16 -17.91
C GLN A 121 -11.43 -31.46 -19.40
N ALA A 122 -11.64 -30.43 -20.21
CA ALA A 122 -11.79 -30.61 -21.65
C ALA A 122 -10.54 -31.24 -22.30
N ALA A 123 -9.34 -30.77 -21.94
CA ALA A 123 -8.08 -31.34 -22.43
C ALA A 123 -7.90 -32.81 -22.02
N HIS A 124 -8.27 -33.16 -20.78
CA HIS A 124 -8.26 -34.55 -20.30
C HIS A 124 -9.20 -35.44 -21.11
N ASN A 125 -10.44 -35.00 -21.32
CA ASN A 125 -11.44 -35.77 -22.09
C ASN A 125 -10.98 -35.99 -23.53
N LEU A 126 -10.50 -34.94 -24.21
CA LEU A 126 -10.00 -35.05 -25.57
C LEU A 126 -8.77 -35.96 -25.69
N THR A 127 -7.89 -35.94 -24.69
CA THR A 127 -6.71 -36.83 -24.66
C THR A 127 -7.11 -38.28 -24.50
N GLU A 128 -8.14 -38.57 -23.69
CA GLU A 128 -8.69 -39.93 -23.57
C GLU A 128 -9.39 -40.38 -24.84
N GLU A 129 -10.23 -39.53 -25.45
CA GLU A 129 -10.88 -39.85 -26.72
C GLU A 129 -9.85 -40.14 -27.82
N LEU A 130 -8.77 -39.35 -27.89
CA LEU A 130 -7.66 -39.56 -28.81
C LEU A 130 -6.97 -40.90 -28.54
N ARG A 131 -6.69 -41.20 -27.27
CA ARG A 131 -6.07 -42.47 -26.86
C ARG A 131 -6.94 -43.66 -27.23
N GLU A 132 -8.24 -43.62 -26.93
CA GLU A 132 -9.18 -44.67 -27.30
C GLU A 132 -9.26 -44.88 -28.82
N ALA A 133 -9.21 -43.80 -29.60
CA ALA A 133 -9.17 -43.89 -31.06
C ALA A 133 -7.89 -44.57 -31.56
N MET A 134 -6.73 -44.26 -30.98
CA MET A 134 -5.45 -44.91 -31.29
C MET A 134 -5.42 -46.38 -30.86
N ASP A 135 -5.96 -46.69 -29.69
CA ASP A 135 -6.04 -48.06 -29.16
C ASP A 135 -6.89 -48.97 -30.07
N ARG A 136 -7.98 -48.44 -30.66
CA ARG A 136 -8.79 -49.18 -31.67
C ARG A 136 -7.99 -49.56 -32.92
N LEU A 137 -6.96 -48.80 -33.26
CA LEU A 137 -6.05 -49.07 -34.37
C LEU A 137 -4.85 -49.95 -33.95
N GLY A 138 -4.78 -50.38 -32.69
CA GLY A 138 -3.70 -51.23 -32.17
C GLY A 138 -2.42 -50.49 -31.79
N PHE A 139 -2.40 -49.16 -31.85
CA PHE A 139 -1.25 -48.34 -31.44
C PHE A 139 -1.27 -48.12 -29.93
N ARG A 140 -0.33 -48.74 -29.19
CA ARG A 140 -0.07 -48.43 -27.78
C ARG A 140 1.17 -47.54 -27.66
N ARG A 141 1.01 -46.27 -27.32
CA ARG A 141 2.14 -45.36 -27.03
C ARG A 141 1.92 -44.59 -25.72
N GLY A 142 2.96 -44.52 -24.90
CA GLY A 142 2.89 -44.02 -23.51
C GLY A 142 2.87 -42.49 -23.35
N ASP A 143 3.25 -41.73 -24.39
CA ASP A 143 3.41 -40.27 -24.25
C ASP A 143 2.09 -39.50 -24.37
N ILE A 144 1.06 -40.10 -24.99
CA ILE A 144 -0.35 -39.66 -24.94
C ILE A 144 -1.04 -40.43 -23.80
N SER A 145 -0.54 -40.25 -22.60
CA SER A 145 -1.17 -40.71 -21.37
C SER A 145 -1.73 -39.53 -20.59
N GLN A 146 -2.75 -39.79 -19.77
CA GLN A 146 -3.23 -38.78 -18.83
C GLN A 146 -2.12 -38.29 -17.89
N ASP A 147 -1.31 -39.20 -17.37
CA ASP A 147 -0.21 -38.85 -16.47
C ASP A 147 0.80 -37.93 -17.16
N GLY A 148 1.14 -38.22 -18.42
CA GLY A 148 2.01 -37.35 -19.23
C GLY A 148 1.41 -35.96 -19.46
N LEU A 149 0.11 -35.87 -19.71
CA LEU A 149 -0.58 -34.59 -19.85
C LEU A 149 -0.60 -33.81 -18.53
N GLN A 150 -0.93 -34.46 -17.42
CA GLN A 150 -0.96 -33.84 -16.08
C GLN A 150 0.41 -33.24 -15.73
N GLU A 151 1.48 -33.98 -15.97
CA GLU A 151 2.85 -33.54 -15.70
C GLU A 151 3.24 -32.34 -16.58
N ARG A 152 2.86 -32.32 -17.87
CA ARG A 152 3.14 -31.17 -18.75
C ARG A 152 2.34 -29.93 -18.35
N LEU A 153 1.05 -30.08 -18.06
CA LEU A 153 0.19 -28.97 -17.62
C LEU A 153 0.64 -28.41 -16.27
N SER A 154 1.04 -29.26 -15.31
CA SER A 154 1.51 -28.82 -14.00
C SER A 154 2.80 -27.99 -14.08
N ARG A 155 3.74 -28.40 -14.95
CA ARG A 155 4.98 -27.64 -15.22
C ARG A 155 4.70 -26.30 -15.90
N ARG A 156 3.83 -26.27 -16.90
CA ARG A 156 3.40 -25.03 -17.61
C ARG A 156 2.69 -24.05 -16.67
N LEU A 157 1.81 -24.56 -15.80
CA LEU A 157 1.15 -23.75 -14.78
C LEU A 157 2.18 -23.16 -13.81
N THR A 158 3.15 -23.97 -13.36
CA THR A 158 4.23 -23.51 -12.49
C THR A 158 5.07 -22.41 -13.15
N ALA A 159 5.40 -22.57 -14.43
CA ALA A 159 6.11 -21.56 -15.23
C ALA A 159 5.37 -20.22 -15.25
N THR A 160 4.07 -20.26 -15.48
CA THR A 160 3.20 -19.06 -15.54
C THR A 160 3.13 -18.36 -14.20
N LEU A 161 3.04 -19.12 -13.11
CA LEU A 161 2.93 -18.58 -11.76
C LEU A 161 4.27 -18.17 -11.15
N LYS A 162 5.39 -18.47 -11.80
CA LYS A 162 6.77 -18.12 -11.35
C LYS A 162 6.93 -16.66 -10.89
N PRO A 163 6.36 -15.63 -11.55
CA PRO A 163 6.45 -14.24 -11.08
C PRO A 163 5.80 -13.99 -9.71
N LEU A 164 4.89 -14.85 -9.26
CA LEU A 164 4.28 -14.79 -7.93
C LEU A 164 5.15 -15.48 -6.85
N LEU A 165 6.10 -16.32 -7.25
CA LEU A 165 6.89 -17.18 -6.36
C LEU A 165 8.24 -16.55 -5.92
N VAL A 166 8.48 -15.27 -6.22
CA VAL A 166 9.79 -14.59 -6.14
C VAL A 166 10.45 -14.63 -4.76
N ARG A 167 9.68 -14.67 -3.65
CA ARG A 167 10.23 -14.70 -2.28
C ARG A 167 10.35 -16.09 -1.65
N GLY A 168 9.84 -17.12 -2.32
CA GLY A 168 9.80 -18.47 -1.78
C GLY A 168 9.69 -19.46 -2.92
N TRP A 169 10.69 -19.43 -3.81
CA TRP A 169 10.91 -20.06 -5.14
C TRP A 169 10.03 -21.27 -5.57
N ARG A 170 9.36 -21.98 -4.66
CA ARG A 170 8.51 -23.15 -4.91
C ARG A 170 7.16 -23.14 -4.18
N ARG A 171 6.81 -22.10 -3.41
CA ARG A 171 5.61 -22.09 -2.56
C ARG A 171 4.77 -20.83 -2.74
N TYR A 172 3.46 -21.05 -2.85
CA TYR A 172 2.46 -20.00 -2.74
C TYR A 172 1.48 -20.39 -1.62
N GLY A 173 1.66 -19.79 -0.44
CA GLY A 173 0.90 -20.20 0.74
C GLY A 173 1.14 -21.68 1.07
N ALA A 174 0.07 -22.48 1.04
CA ALA A 174 0.10 -23.92 1.30
C ALA A 174 0.38 -24.79 0.05
N ILE A 175 0.45 -24.19 -1.13
CA ILE A 175 0.68 -24.91 -2.39
C ILE A 175 2.19 -24.95 -2.66
N GLU A 176 2.71 -26.14 -2.94
CA GLU A 176 4.09 -26.36 -3.38
C GLU A 176 4.11 -26.74 -4.86
N PHE A 177 4.94 -26.04 -5.62
CA PHE A 177 5.09 -26.22 -7.06
C PHE A 177 6.36 -27.02 -7.37
N PRO A 178 6.31 -27.93 -8.38
CA PRO A 178 7.48 -28.65 -8.83
C PRO A 178 8.55 -27.70 -9.41
N GLU A 179 9.79 -28.17 -9.53
CA GLU A 179 10.81 -27.40 -10.22
C GLU A 179 10.42 -27.25 -11.70
N PRO A 180 10.33 -26.01 -12.24
CA PRO A 180 9.95 -25.82 -13.62
C PRO A 180 11.17 -26.17 -14.49
N ARG A 181 11.28 -27.45 -14.85
CA ARG A 181 12.16 -27.91 -15.93
C ARG A 181 11.38 -27.73 -17.23
N ASP A 182 12.02 -27.15 -18.24
CA ASP A 182 11.48 -26.95 -19.59
C ASP A 182 10.41 -25.84 -19.77
N CYS A 183 10.44 -24.82 -18.90
CA CYS A 183 9.42 -23.76 -18.82
C CYS A 183 9.63 -22.51 -19.67
N ASP A 184 10.70 -22.44 -20.46
CA ASP A 184 11.02 -21.26 -21.28
C ASP A 184 10.26 -21.25 -22.62
N VAL A 185 9.38 -22.24 -22.84
CA VAL A 185 8.56 -22.34 -24.04
C VAL A 185 7.46 -21.29 -23.98
N VAL A 186 7.58 -20.29 -24.84
CA VAL A 186 6.65 -19.16 -24.97
C VAL A 186 5.30 -19.59 -25.54
N ASP A 187 5.24 -20.69 -26.30
CA ASP A 187 4.03 -21.20 -26.95
C ASP A 187 3.75 -22.67 -26.61
N TRP A 188 2.82 -22.87 -25.67
CA TRP A 188 2.42 -24.21 -25.20
C TRP A 188 1.72 -25.03 -26.28
N VAL A 189 1.06 -24.37 -27.22
CA VAL A 189 0.26 -25.03 -28.24
C VAL A 189 1.18 -25.67 -29.28
N GLU A 190 2.22 -24.97 -29.71
CA GLU A 190 3.21 -25.52 -30.66
C GLU A 190 3.97 -26.72 -30.07
N ASP A 191 4.30 -26.67 -28.79
CA ASP A 191 4.92 -27.81 -28.11
C ASP A 191 3.99 -29.01 -28.00
N GLU A 192 2.71 -28.79 -27.68
CA GLU A 192 1.73 -29.87 -27.62
C GLU A 192 1.45 -30.45 -29.00
N LYS A 193 1.35 -29.60 -30.04
CA LYS A 193 1.23 -30.02 -31.43
C LYS A 193 2.38 -30.92 -31.84
N ARG A 194 3.62 -30.59 -31.49
CA ARG A 194 4.79 -31.42 -31.81
C ARG A 194 4.69 -32.83 -31.21
N ILE A 195 4.24 -32.93 -29.96
CA ILE A 195 4.05 -34.22 -29.27
C ILE A 195 2.92 -35.00 -29.93
N ILE A 196 1.74 -34.38 -30.10
CA ILE A 196 0.55 -35.04 -30.65
C ILE A 196 0.74 -35.43 -32.11
N SER A 197 1.26 -34.53 -32.95
CA SER A 197 1.41 -34.76 -34.40
C SER A 197 2.33 -35.94 -34.68
N ALA A 198 3.44 -36.06 -33.94
CA ALA A 198 4.33 -37.21 -34.07
C ALA A 198 3.60 -38.55 -33.84
N HIS A 199 2.61 -38.58 -32.95
CA HIS A 199 1.82 -39.79 -32.68
C HIS A 199 0.72 -40.01 -33.69
N VAL A 200 0.00 -38.95 -34.08
CA VAL A 200 -1.07 -39.00 -35.08
C VAL A 200 -0.50 -39.42 -36.44
N GLU A 201 0.64 -38.86 -36.87
CA GLU A 201 1.31 -39.24 -38.11
C GLU A 201 1.69 -40.73 -38.12
N ASN A 202 2.15 -41.27 -36.99
CA ASN A 202 2.43 -42.69 -36.87
C ASN A 202 1.17 -43.57 -36.93
N CYS A 203 0.02 -43.08 -36.47
CA CYS A 203 -1.25 -43.82 -36.52
C CYS A 203 -1.93 -43.74 -37.90
N CYS A 204 -1.68 -42.66 -38.64
CA CYS A 204 -2.28 -42.40 -39.95
C CYS A 204 -1.37 -42.78 -41.13
N ALA A 205 -0.14 -43.21 -40.88
CA ALA A 205 0.74 -43.74 -41.90
C ALA A 205 0.12 -45.02 -42.50
N PRO A 206 0.07 -45.16 -43.84
CA PRO A 206 -0.45 -46.37 -44.46
C PRO A 206 0.41 -47.58 -44.08
N ASP A 207 -0.23 -48.69 -43.71
CA ASP A 207 0.43 -49.97 -43.42
C ASP A 207 1.39 -50.34 -44.57
N ILE A 208 2.69 -50.50 -44.26
CA ILE A 208 3.69 -51.13 -45.14
C ILE A 208 3.85 -52.59 -44.73
#